data_AF-A0A2V5JGI2-F1
#
_entry.id   AF-A0A2V5JGI2-F1
#
_cell.length_a   1.000
_cell.length_b   1.000
_cell.length_c   1.000
_cell.angle_alpha   90.00
_cell.angle_beta   90.00
_cell.angle_gamma   90.00
#
_symmetry.space_group_name_H-M   'P 1'
#
loop_
_entity.id
_entity.type
_entity.pdbx_description
1 polymer ?
#
loop_
_entity_poly.entity_id
_entity_poly.type
_entity_poly.pdbx_seq_one_letter_code
_entity_poly.pdbx_strand_id
1 'polypeptide(L)' 'ERGYRLVGDVAFDEVSKKANAITPVPGGVGPMTIAMLMANTVKAARQWL' A
#
# COMPACT_ATOMS: atom_id res chain seq x y z
N GLU A 1 -2.41 1.81 24.17
CA GLU A 1 -2.27 2.21 22.75
C GLU A 1 -0.91 2.85 22.53
N ARG A 2 -0.25 2.63 21.39
CA ARG A 2 0.96 3.40 21.07
C ARG A 2 0.49 4.83 20.77
N GLY A 3 1.02 5.86 21.42
CA GLY A 3 0.51 7.24 21.39
C GLY A 3 0.64 7.98 20.05
N TYR A 4 0.52 7.28 18.91
CA TYR A 4 0.58 7.80 17.57
C TYR A 4 -0.45 7.09 16.67
N ARG A 5 -0.83 7.75 15.58
CA ARG A 5 -1.68 7.17 14.51
C ARG A 5 -0.94 7.17 13.19
N LEU A 6 -1.19 6.16 12.37
CA LEU A 6 -0.65 6.10 11.00
C LEU A 6 -1.62 6.86 10.09
N VAL A 7 -1.13 7.86 9.38
CA VAL A 7 -1.93 8.72 8.49
C VAL A 7 -1.23 8.78 7.13
N GLY A 8 -2.02 8.80 6.06
CA GLY A 8 -1.53 8.96 4.69
C GLY A 8 -1.55 10.42 4.24
N ASP A 9 -1.10 10.65 3.01
CA ASP A 9 -0.99 12.00 2.44
C ASP A 9 -2.34 12.60 1.98
N VAL A 10 -3.40 11.80 2.00
CA VAL A 10 -4.71 12.15 1.43
C VAL A 10 -5.75 12.38 2.53
N ALA A 11 -6.51 13.47 2.40
CA ALA A 11 -7.73 13.71 3.17
C ALA A 11 -8.84 12.72 2.75
N PHE A 12 -8.79 11.51 3.33
CA PHE A 12 -9.57 10.36 2.88
C PHE A 12 -11.09 10.63 2.85
N ASP A 13 -11.64 11.33 3.85
CA ASP A 13 -13.08 11.57 3.96
C ASP A 13 -13.64 12.51 2.89
N GLU A 14 -12.81 13.44 2.39
CA GLU A 14 -13.19 14.38 1.34
C GLU A 14 -13.00 13.77 -0.05
N VAL A 15 -11.88 13.06 -0.24
CA VAL A 15 -11.49 12.52 -1.54
C VAL A 15 -12.23 11.22 -1.87
N SER A 16 -12.59 10.40 -0.87
CA SER A 16 -13.36 9.16 -1.07
C SER A 16 -14.73 9.38 -1.73
N LYS A 17 -15.32 10.57 -1.56
CA LYS A 17 -16.59 10.95 -2.19
C LYS A 17 -16.45 11.31 -3.68
N LYS A 18 -15.22 11.58 -4.13
CA LYS A 18 -14.90 12.01 -5.50
C LYS A 18 -14.21 10.91 -6.30
N ALA A 19 -13.43 10.06 -5.64
CA ALA A 19 -12.66 8.99 -6.26
C ALA A 19 -13.49 7.71 -6.41
N ASN A 20 -13.38 7.03 -7.56
CA ASN A 20 -14.01 5.72 -7.78
C ASN A 20 -13.34 4.58 -6.99
N ALA A 21 -12.06 4.75 -6.65
CA ALA A 21 -11.31 3.86 -5.78
C ALA A 21 -10.27 4.67 -5.00
N ILE A 22 -10.02 4.30 -3.75
CA ILE A 22 -9.09 5.00 -2.85
C ILE A 22 -8.39 3.98 -1.94
N THR A 23 -7.11 4.21 -1.63
CA THR A 23 -6.34 3.33 -0.73
C THR A 23 -6.33 3.91 0.69
N PRO A 24 -6.74 3.15 1.71
CA PRO A 24 -6.78 3.66 3.08
C PRO A 24 -5.39 3.64 3.72
N VAL A 25 -5.19 4.51 4.71
CA VAL A 25 -4.04 4.42 5.62
C VAL A 25 -4.60 4.44 7.05
N PRO A 26 -4.32 3.40 7.87
CA PRO A 26 -3.53 2.20 7.57
C PRO A 26 -4.25 1.20 6.64
N GLY A 27 -3.50 0.22 6.12
CA GLY A 27 -4.06 -0.95 5.42
C GLY A 27 -4.01 -0.93 3.89
N GLY A 28 -3.57 0.17 3.27
CA GLY A 28 -3.44 0.30 1.82
C GLY A 28 -2.12 -0.24 1.27
N VAL A 29 -1.22 0.67 0.86
CA VAL A 29 -0.03 0.31 0.07
C VAL A 29 1.02 -0.48 0.86
N GLY A 30 1.12 -0.29 2.18
CA GLY A 30 2.18 -0.90 3.01
C GLY A 30 2.31 -2.43 2.85
N PRO A 31 1.25 -3.23 3.07
CA PRO A 31 1.29 -4.68 2.84
C PRO A 31 1.65 -5.07 1.40
N MET A 32 1.18 -4.30 0.41
CA MET A 32 1.48 -4.56 -1.00
C MET A 32 2.96 -4.32 -1.33
N THR A 33 3.65 -3.39 -0.66
CA THR A 33 5.09 -3.18 -0.86
C THR A 33 5.89 -4.45 -0.56
N ILE A 34 5.56 -5.15 0.53
CA ILE A 34 6.24 -6.42 0.90
C ILE A 34 5.90 -7.50 -0.13
N ALA A 35 4.63 -7.63 -0.51
CA ALA A 35 4.21 -8.61 -1.51
C ALA A 35 4.91 -8.39 -2.86
N MET A 36 5.04 -7.13 -3.30
CA MET A 36 5.68 -6.78 -4.56
C MET A 36 7.20 -6.98 -4.54
N LEU A 37 7.86 -6.75 -3.39
CA LEU A 37 9.27 -7.13 -3.23
C LEU A 37 9.48 -8.64 -3.46
N MET A 38 8.63 -9.48 -2.86
CA MET A 38 8.70 -10.92 -3.03
C MET A 38 8.39 -11.34 -4.48
N ALA A 39 7.36 -10.75 -5.08
CA ALA A 39 7.01 -11.00 -6.48
C ALA A 39 8.17 -10.66 -7.43
N ASN A 40 8.83 -9.52 -7.21
CA ASN A 40 10.00 -9.10 -7.99
C ASN A 40 11.19 -10.05 -7.78
N THR A 41 11.41 -10.52 -6.55
CA THR A 41 12.46 -11.50 -6.23
C THR A 41 12.25 -12.82 -7.00
N VAL A 42 11.02 -13.34 -6.99
CA VAL A 42 10.67 -14.56 -7.75
C VAL A 42 10.80 -14.34 -9.25
N LYS A 43 10.37 -13.18 -9.77
CA LYS A 43 10.52 -12.82 -11.18
C LYS A 43 11.99 -12.79 -11.59
N ALA A 44 12.86 -12.16 -10.81
CA ALA A 44 14.30 -12.10 -11.07
C ALA A 44 14.93 -13.50 -11.06
N ALA A 45 14.56 -14.35 -10.11
CA ALA A 45 15.04 -15.73 -10.05
C ALA A 45 14.61 -16.55 -11.29
N ARG A 46 13.38 -16.37 -11.78
CA ARG A 46 12.88 -17.03 -13.00
C ARG A 46 13.55 -16.54 -14.28
N GLN A 47 13.95 -15.26 -14.35
CA GLN A 47 14.61 -14.68 -15.52
C GLN A 47 16.09 -15.08 -15.62
N TRP A 48 16.69 -15.49 -14.51
CA TRP A 48 18.08 -15.94 -14.47
C TRP A 48 18.27 -17.37 -14.99
N LEU A 49 17.23 -18.21 -14.89
CA LEU A 49 17.21 -19.61 -15.35
C LEU A 49 16.84 -19.70 -16.84
#